data_AF-A0A2I0T229-F1
#
_entry.id   AF-A0A2I0T229-F1
#
_cell.length_a   1.000
_cell.length_b   1.000
_cell.length_c   1.000
_cell.angle_alpha   90.00
_cell.angle_beta   90.00
_cell.angle_gamma   90.00
#
_symmetry.space_group_name_H-M   'P 1'
#
loop_
_entity.id
_entity.type
_entity.pdbx_description
1 polymer ?
#
loop_
_entity_poly.entity_id
_entity_poly.type
_entity_poly.pdbx_seq_one_letter_code
_entity_poly.pdbx_strand_id
1 'polypeptide(L)'
;MLCSQDSFPLKVRGIHLINEPLFFHPVFALIKPFLTEKIKERVYMHGNNYMQSLTEHFPVSILPQEYGGEEASIEELAKEWTDFIMASADYLQSISLVAQE
;
A
#
# COMPACT_ATOMS: atom_id res chain seq x y z
N MET A 1 21.64 -3.40 -11.95
CA MET A 1 20.25 -3.86 -12.16
C MET A 1 19.96 -4.85 -11.04
N LEU A 2 19.33 -4.54 -9.91
CA LEU A 2 18.32 -3.53 -9.54
C LEU A 2 18.60 -3.01 -8.11
N CYS A 3 18.64 -1.68 -7.93
CA CYS A 3 18.83 -1.00 -6.64
C CYS A 3 17.53 -0.93 -5.79
N SER A 4 16.67 -1.94 -5.83
CA SER A 4 15.26 -1.76 -5.45
C SER A 4 14.85 -2.36 -4.10
N GLN A 5 15.74 -3.03 -3.37
CA GLN A 5 15.31 -3.77 -2.17
C GLN A 5 15.73 -3.13 -0.83
N ASP A 6 16.69 -2.20 -0.82
CA ASP A 6 17.18 -1.55 0.41
C ASP A 6 17.12 -0.01 0.37
N SER A 7 16.50 0.58 -0.66
CA SER A 7 16.55 2.03 -0.90
C SER A 7 15.50 2.85 -0.12
N PHE A 8 14.65 2.21 0.69
CA PHE A 8 13.68 2.93 1.52
C PHE A 8 13.65 2.33 2.94
N PRO A 9 13.82 3.14 4.01
CA PRO A 9 13.91 2.65 5.39
C PRO A 9 12.56 2.18 5.96
N LEU A 10 11.60 1.77 5.12
CA LEU A 10 10.34 1.18 5.54
C LEU A 10 10.31 -0.32 5.29
N LYS A 11 9.94 -1.07 6.33
CA LYS A 11 9.75 -2.52 6.25
C LYS A 11 8.30 -2.80 5.80
N VAL A 12 8.10 -3.10 4.52
CA VAL A 12 6.81 -3.55 3.98
C VAL A 12 6.34 -4.80 4.73
N ARG A 13 5.27 -4.72 5.54
CA ARG A 13 4.76 -5.86 6.35
C ARG A 13 3.71 -6.71 5.64
N GLY A 14 2.98 -6.11 4.71
CA GLY A 14 1.92 -6.76 3.92
C GLY A 14 1.57 -5.88 2.73
N ILE A 15 1.23 -6.51 1.61
CA ILE A 15 0.68 -5.89 0.40
C ILE A 15 -0.63 -6.60 0.15
N HIS A 16 -1.75 -5.89 0.26
CA HIS A 16 -3.08 -6.44 0.07
C HIS A 16 -3.69 -5.89 -1.21
N LEU A 17 -4.04 -6.79 -2.13
CA LEU A 17 -4.65 -6.47 -3.41
C LEU A 17 -6.11 -6.91 -3.33
N ILE A 18 -7.02 -5.97 -3.62
CA ILE A 18 -8.47 -6.18 -3.62
C ILE A 18 -9.00 -5.88 -5.01
N ASN A 19 -10.11 -6.53 -5.39
CA ASN A 19 -10.75 -6.33 -6.68
C ASN A 19 -9.78 -6.48 -7.86
N GLU A 20 -8.80 -7.40 -7.75
CA GLU A 20 -7.83 -7.60 -8.82
C GLU A 20 -8.48 -8.32 -10.01
N PRO A 21 -8.32 -7.81 -11.24
CA PRO A 21 -8.86 -8.48 -12.42
C PRO A 21 -8.09 -9.77 -12.72
N LEU A 22 -8.71 -10.71 -13.43
CA LEU A 22 -8.13 -12.04 -13.72
C LEU A 22 -6.75 -11.97 -14.39
N PHE A 23 -6.45 -10.92 -15.15
CA PHE A 23 -5.15 -10.73 -15.78
C PHE A 23 -4.03 -10.29 -14.82
N PHE A 24 -4.35 -9.96 -13.56
CA PHE A 24 -3.33 -9.57 -12.58
C PHE A 24 -2.43 -10.74 -12.19
N HIS A 25 -2.96 -11.97 -12.18
CA HIS A 25 -2.21 -13.18 -11.87
C HIS A 25 -1.00 -13.40 -12.81
N PRO A 26 -1.15 -13.37 -14.15
CA PRO A 26 0.00 -13.49 -15.04
C PRO A 26 0.95 -12.30 -14.96
N VAL A 27 0.47 -11.08 -14.75
CA VAL A 27 1.35 -9.90 -14.53
C VAL A 27 2.19 -10.07 -13.28
N PHE A 28 1.58 -10.50 -12.17
CA PHE A 28 2.31 -10.78 -10.94
C PHE A 28 3.31 -11.93 -11.13
N ALA A 29 2.98 -12.96 -11.90
CA ALA A 29 3.92 -14.05 -12.21
C ALA A 29 5.17 -13.55 -12.96
N LEU A 30 5.07 -12.50 -13.77
CA LEU A 30 6.22 -11.86 -14.43
C LEU A 30 7.09 -11.04 -13.47
N ILE A 31 6.47 -10.41 -12.46
CA ILE A 31 7.17 -9.59 -11.46
C ILE A 31 7.78 -10.46 -10.35
N LYS A 32 7.12 -11.58 -10.01
CA LYS A 32 7.46 -12.47 -8.90
C LYS A 32 8.95 -12.88 -8.86
N PRO A 33 9.64 -13.20 -9.97
CA PRO A 33 11.07 -13.54 -9.94
C PRO A 33 11.98 -12.43 -9.38
N PHE A 34 11.58 -11.17 -9.48
CA PHE A 34 12.36 -10.01 -9.01
C PHE A 34 12.11 -9.67 -7.53
N LEU A 35 11.13 -10.32 -6.90
CA LEU A 35 10.78 -10.12 -5.49
C LEU A 35 11.54 -11.09 -4.59
N THR A 36 11.90 -10.63 -3.39
CA THR A 36 12.42 -11.51 -2.34
C THR A 36 11.35 -12.49 -1.87
N GLU A 37 11.76 -13.63 -1.31
CA GLU A 37 10.85 -14.58 -0.65
C GLU A 37 10.01 -13.88 0.43
N LYS A 38 10.64 -13.01 1.22
CA LYS A 38 9.98 -12.19 2.22
C LYS A 38 8.86 -11.31 1.68
N ILE A 39 9.02 -10.70 0.50
CA ILE A 39 7.96 -9.90 -0.13
C ILE A 39 6.89 -10.81 -0.74
N LYS A 40 7.28 -11.94 -1.37
CA LYS A 40 6.33 -12.91 -1.93
C LYS A 40 5.36 -13.45 -0.88
N GLU A 41 5.84 -13.75 0.33
CA GLU A 41 5.02 -14.21 1.46
C GLU A 41 4.08 -13.13 2.03
N ARG A 42 4.34 -11.86 1.69
CA ARG A 42 3.58 -10.70 2.20
C ARG A 42 2.58 -10.16 1.18
N VAL A 43 2.46 -10.76 0.00
CA VAL A 43 1.47 -10.36 -1.01
C VAL A 43 0.22 -11.22 -0.83
N TYR A 44 -0.90 -10.57 -0.55
CA TYR A 44 -2.22 -11.18 -0.39
C TYR A 44 -3.12 -10.69 -1.54
N MET A 45 -3.73 -11.63 -2.26
CA MET A 45 -4.72 -11.35 -3.31
C MET A 45 -6.08 -11.79 -2.79
N HIS A 46 -7.01 -10.85 -2.66
CA HIS A 46 -8.30 -11.06 -2.00
C HIS A 46 -9.46 -11.28 -2.98
N GLY A 47 -9.28 -10.94 -4.26
CA GLY A 47 -10.31 -11.08 -5.28
C GLY A 47 -11.49 -10.13 -5.09
N ASN A 48 -12.63 -10.53 -5.63
CA ASN A 48 -13.87 -9.75 -5.58
C ASN A 48 -14.59 -9.85 -4.22
N ASN A 49 -14.39 -10.93 -3.47
CA ASN A 49 -14.99 -11.17 -2.15
C ASN A 49 -14.03 -10.79 -1.03
N TYR A 50 -13.39 -9.62 -1.14
CA TYR A 50 -12.27 -9.23 -0.31
C TYR A 50 -12.62 -8.84 1.12
N MET A 51 -13.89 -8.51 1.42
CA MET A 51 -14.27 -7.94 2.73
C MET A 51 -13.95 -8.87 3.90
N GLN A 52 -14.21 -10.17 3.76
CA GLN A 52 -13.92 -11.14 4.83
C GLN A 52 -12.42 -11.32 5.02
N SER A 53 -11.69 -11.57 3.94
CA SER A 53 -10.24 -11.78 4.03
C SER A 53 -9.50 -10.51 4.46
N LEU A 54 -10.00 -9.32 4.13
CA LEU A 54 -9.40 -8.06 4.56
C LEU A 54 -9.59 -7.80 6.06
N THR A 55 -10.76 -8.15 6.62
CA THR A 55 -11.05 -7.97 8.05
C THR A 55 -10.31 -8.96 8.96
N GLU A 56 -9.80 -10.08 8.41
CA GLU A 56 -8.85 -10.96 9.10
C GLU A 56 -7.47 -10.32 9.30
N HIS A 57 -7.09 -9.35 8.45
CA HIS A 57 -5.81 -8.64 8.53
C HIS A 57 -5.90 -7.28 9.21
N PHE A 58 -7.03 -6.60 9.08
CA PHE A 58 -7.24 -5.25 9.59
C PHE A 58 -8.53 -5.18 10.43
N PRO A 59 -8.49 -4.53 11.61
CA PRO A 59 -9.71 -4.27 12.37
C PRO A 59 -10.74 -3.48 11.53
N VAL A 60 -12.01 -3.88 11.62
CA VAL A 60 -13.12 -3.19 10.93
C VAL A 60 -13.17 -1.71 11.29
N SER A 61 -12.80 -1.37 12.53
CA SER A 61 -12.81 -0.01 13.07
C SER A 61 -11.86 0.96 12.37
N ILE A 62 -10.84 0.48 11.65
CA ILE A 62 -9.86 1.34 10.97
C ILE A 62 -10.03 1.34 9.44
N LEU A 63 -10.90 0.48 8.94
CA LEU A 63 -11.13 0.36 7.51
C LEU A 63 -12.14 1.42 7.06
N PRO A 64 -11.94 2.05 5.89
CA PRO A 64 -12.94 2.91 5.27
C PRO A 64 -14.27 2.19 5.02
N GLN A 65 -15.35 2.95 4.96
CA GLN A 65 -16.71 2.43 4.75
C GLN A 65 -16.83 1.64 3.44
N GLU A 66 -16.16 2.10 2.38
CA GLU A 66 -16.15 1.50 1.06
C GLU A 66 -15.49 0.11 1.04
N TYR A 67 -14.68 -0.21 2.06
CA TYR A 67 -14.06 -1.53 2.24
C TYR A 67 -14.77 -2.38 3.30
N GLY A 68 -15.94 -1.95 3.78
CA GLY A 68 -16.72 -2.65 4.79
C GLY A 68 -16.32 -2.35 6.23
N GLY A 69 -15.62 -1.24 6.47
CA GLY A 69 -15.25 -0.79 7.80
C GLY A 69 -16.19 0.26 8.40
N GLU A 70 -15.81 0.76 9.57
CA GLU A 70 -16.56 1.76 10.35
C GLU A 70 -15.91 3.16 10.36
N GLU A 71 -14.74 3.31 9.74
CA GLU A 71 -14.00 4.58 9.72
C GLU A 71 -14.64 5.60 8.76
N ALA A 72 -14.05 6.79 8.64
CA ALA A 72 -14.40 7.77 7.62
C ALA A 72 -14.32 7.21 6.19
N SER A 73 -15.01 7.88 5.27
CA SER A 73 -15.00 7.52 3.84
C SER A 73 -13.59 7.65 3.23
N ILE A 74 -13.32 6.92 2.14
CA ILE A 74 -12.06 7.06 1.39
C ILE A 74 -11.83 8.51 0.96
N GLU A 75 -12.89 9.22 0.57
CA GLU A 75 -12.80 10.62 0.14
C GLU A 75 -12.31 11.53 1.28
N GLU A 76 -12.88 11.39 2.48
CA GLU A 76 -12.48 12.17 3.66
C GLU A 76 -11.04 11.85 4.08
N LEU A 77 -10.68 10.57 4.15
CA LEU A 77 -9.32 10.14 4.50
C LEU A 77 -8.28 10.61 3.47
N ALA A 78 -8.62 10.54 2.17
CA ALA A 78 -7.76 11.04 1.11
C ALA A 78 -7.57 12.55 1.21
N LYS A 79 -8.63 13.29 1.55
CA LYS A 79 -8.57 14.73 1.76
C LYS A 79 -7.68 15.08 2.95
N GLU A 80 -7.89 14.43 4.10
CA GLU A 80 -7.08 14.65 5.31
C GLU A 80 -5.59 14.41 5.03
N TRP A 81 -5.28 13.30 4.36
CA TRP A 81 -3.91 12.97 3.99
C TRP A 81 -3.30 13.96 2.99
N THR A 82 -4.11 14.44 2.04
CA THR A 82 -3.69 15.48 1.09
C THR A 82 -3.37 16.79 1.81
N ASP A 83 -4.25 17.24 2.71
CA ASP A 83 -4.03 18.46 3.49
C ASP A 83 -2.74 18.33 4.34
N PHE A 84 -2.50 17.17 4.95
CA PHE A 84 -1.28 16.89 5.72
C PHE A 84 -0.01 16.95 4.85
N ILE A 85 -0.02 16.34 3.66
CA ILE A 85 1.11 16.38 2.73
C ILE A 85 1.39 17.83 2.30
N MET A 86 0.34 18.59 1.97
CA MET A 86 0.47 19.98 1.55
C MET A 86 0.99 20.87 2.69
N ALA A 87 0.54 20.66 3.92
CA ALA A 87 1.06 21.35 5.10
C ALA A 87 2.53 20.97 5.41
N SER A 88 2.95 19.77 5.01
CA SER A 88 4.32 19.28 5.18
C SER A 88 5.26 19.67 4.03
N ALA A 89 4.83 20.52 3.09
CA ALA A 89 5.59 20.87 1.90
C ALA A 89 6.99 21.41 2.21
N ASP A 90 7.13 22.28 3.21
CA ASP A 90 8.43 22.85 3.60
C ASP A 90 9.39 21.76 4.13
N TYR A 91 8.87 20.81 4.90
CA TYR A 91 9.65 19.67 5.37
C TYR A 91 10.09 18.78 4.19
N LEU A 92 9.17 18.45 3.29
CA LEU A 92 9.46 17.67 2.07
C LEU A 92 10.51 18.36 1.20
N GLN A 93 10.47 19.69 1.09
CA GLN A 93 11.48 20.47 0.38
C GLN A 93 12.85 20.38 1.06
N SER A 94 12.89 20.49 2.39
CA SER A 94 14.15 20.43 3.14
C SER A 94 14.88 19.09 2.96
N ILE A 95 14.15 17.96 2.99
CA ILE A 95 14.75 16.63 2.81
C ILE A 95 15.10 16.34 1.34
N SER A 96 14.42 16.98 0.38
CA SER A 96 14.76 16.86 -1.04
C SER A 96 16.10 17.50 -1.37
N LEU A 97 16.45 18.62 -0.72
CA LEU A 97 17.72 19.32 -0.94
C LEU A 97 18.89 18.54 -0.31
N VAL A 98 18.69 17.95 0.87
CA VAL A 98 19.69 17.12 1.57
C VAL A 98 20.01 15.83 0.79
N ALA A 99 19.05 15.29 0.03
CA ALA A 99 19.26 14.09 -0.77
C ALA A 99 20.03 14.33 -2.10
N GLN A 100 20.37 15.59 -2.43
CA GLN A 100 21.13 15.95 -3.65
C GLN A 100 22.63 16.20 -3.39
N GLU A 101 23.09 16.14 -2.14
CA GLU A 101 24.51 16.19 -1.74
C GLU A 101 25.05 14.78 -1.44
#